data_AF-X1MZ49-F1
#
_entry.id   AF-X1MZ49-F1
#
_cell.length_a   1.000
_cell.length_b   1.000
_cell.length_c   1.000
_cell.angle_alpha   90.00
_cell.angle_beta   90.00
_cell.angle_gamma   90.00
#
_symmetry.space_group_name_H-M   'P 1'
#
loop_
_entity.id
_entity.type
_entity.pdbx_description
1 polymer ?
#
loop_
_entity_poly.entity_id
_entity_poly.type
_entity_poly.pdbx_seq_one_letter_code
_entity_poly.pdbx_strand_id
1 'polypeptide(L)'
;MRLKNKVAIITGAGSGIGRTTALLFSEEGAKVAIVEIDKERGQDTVDMIRGKRREAFLVPTDITGPSQVKSMVSKVLEAYGKINTLKLVVLGVTMQVEQI
;
A
#
# COMPACT_ATOMS: atom_id res chain seq x y z
N MET A 1 -4.88 -15.42 10.11
CA MET A 1 -4.36 -14.22 9.42
C MET A 1 -3.35 -14.64 8.38
N ARG A 2 -3.73 -14.53 7.09
CA ARG A 2 -2.94 -15.00 5.94
C ARG A 2 -1.77 -14.07 5.57
N LEU A 3 -1.81 -12.80 6.00
CA LEU A 3 -0.85 -11.77 5.63
C LEU A 3 -0.09 -11.20 6.83
N LYS A 4 -0.09 -11.91 7.96
CA LYS A 4 0.65 -11.50 9.17
C LYS A 4 2.12 -11.25 8.83
N ASN A 5 2.67 -10.13 9.31
CA ASN A 5 4.05 -9.70 9.08
C ASN A 5 4.41 -9.48 7.60
N LYS A 6 3.41 -9.30 6.72
CA LYS A 6 3.62 -8.91 5.33
C LYS A 6 3.39 -7.40 5.18
N VAL A 7 4.09 -6.81 4.23
CA VAL A 7 3.91 -5.41 3.83
C VAL A 7 3.22 -5.40 2.48
N ALA A 8 2.09 -4.71 2.34
CA ALA A 8 1.34 -4.58 1.10
C ALA A 8 1.31 -3.14 0.62
N ILE A 9 1.58 -2.89 -0.67
CA ILE A 9 1.49 -1.57 -1.30
C ILE A 9 0.25 -1.55 -2.19
N ILE A 10 -0.72 -0.69 -1.88
CA ILE A 10 -1.99 -0.64 -2.62
C ILE A 10 -2.12 0.72 -3.31
N THR A 11 -2.14 0.71 -4.65
CA THR A 11 -2.33 1.90 -5.49
C THR A 11 -3.81 2.24 -5.68
N GLY A 12 -4.14 3.52 -5.90
CA GLY A 12 -5.53 3.95 -5.99
C GLY A 12 -6.32 3.63 -4.71
N ALA A 13 -5.62 3.57 -3.57
CA ALA A 13 -6.20 3.14 -2.30
C ALA A 13 -7.06 4.22 -1.63
N GLY A 14 -7.23 5.38 -2.27
CA GLY A 14 -8.13 6.42 -1.82
C GLY A 14 -9.61 6.09 -2.02
N SER A 15 -9.99 5.11 -2.85
CA SER A 15 -11.41 4.77 -3.05
C SER A 15 -11.65 3.36 -3.62
N GLY A 16 -12.92 2.96 -3.74
CA GLY A 16 -13.36 1.77 -4.46
C GLY A 16 -12.64 0.47 -4.07
N ILE A 17 -12.17 -0.26 -5.09
CA ILE A 17 -11.49 -1.55 -4.93
C ILE A 17 -10.17 -1.38 -4.17
N GLY A 18 -9.39 -0.33 -4.44
CA GLY A 18 -8.12 -0.08 -3.77
C GLY A 18 -8.31 0.09 -2.26
N ARG A 19 -9.25 0.96 -1.84
CA ARG A 19 -9.59 1.16 -0.43
C ARG A 19 -10.07 -0.13 0.24
N THR A 20 -10.99 -0.84 -0.42
CA THR A 20 -11.55 -2.10 0.10
C THR A 20 -10.46 -3.16 0.28
N THR A 21 -9.55 -3.26 -0.69
CA THR A 21 -8.40 -4.17 -0.64
C THR A 21 -7.46 -3.81 0.51
N ALA A 22 -7.14 -2.53 0.69
CA ALA A 22 -6.30 -2.06 1.77
C ALA A 22 -6.88 -2.41 3.16
N LEU A 23 -8.19 -2.20 3.33
CA LEU A 23 -8.91 -2.58 4.55
C LEU A 23 -8.84 -4.09 4.79
N LEU A 24 -9.17 -4.91 3.79
CA LEU A 24 -9.14 -6.38 3.89
C LEU A 24 -7.73 -6.91 4.19
N PHE A 25 -6.69 -6.31 3.59
CA PHE A 25 -5.31 -6.75 3.82
C PHE A 25 -4.85 -6.42 5.23
N SER A 26 -5.26 -5.27 5.75
CA SER A 26 -5.04 -4.93 7.16
C SER A 26 -5.76 -5.93 8.10
N GLU A 27 -6.95 -6.40 7.72
CA GLU A 27 -7.73 -7.41 8.46
C GLU A 27 -7.01 -8.76 8.51
N GLU A 28 -6.28 -9.08 7.45
CA GLU A 28 -5.44 -10.28 7.38
C GLU A 28 -4.07 -10.14 8.05
N GLY A 29 -3.79 -8.99 8.69
CA GLY A 29 -2.59 -8.73 9.49
C GLY A 29 -1.42 -8.13 8.71
N ALA A 30 -1.65 -7.61 7.50
CA ALA A 30 -0.63 -6.90 6.74
C ALA A 30 -0.42 -5.47 7.27
N LYS A 31 0.80 -4.97 7.12
CA LYS A 31 1.12 -3.54 7.15
C LYS A 31 0.84 -2.97 5.76
N VAL A 32 0.08 -1.89 5.65
CA VAL A 32 -0.42 -1.43 4.34
C VAL A 32 0.13 -0.03 4.00
N ALA A 33 0.85 0.08 2.89
CA ALA A 33 1.19 1.35 2.28
C ALA A 33 0.07 1.76 1.33
N ILE A 34 -0.57 2.90 1.61
CA ILE A 34 -1.64 3.49 0.82
C ILE A 34 -0.98 4.40 -0.22
N VAL A 35 -1.02 4.01 -1.49
CA VAL A 35 -0.50 4.80 -2.60
C VAL A 35 -1.66 5.45 -3.32
N GLU A 36 -1.70 6.78 -3.27
CA GLU A 36 -2.79 7.58 -3.82
C GLU A 36 -2.26 8.96 -4.22
N ILE A 37 -2.78 9.54 -5.30
CA ILE A 37 -2.40 10.89 -5.75
C ILE A 37 -3.12 11.92 -4.88
N ASP A 38 -4.40 11.67 -4.60
CA ASP A 38 -5.23 12.47 -3.70
C ASP A 38 -4.90 12.18 -2.22
N LYS A 39 -4.20 13.13 -1.58
CA LYS A 39 -3.74 12.99 -0.20
C LYS A 39 -4.89 12.83 0.79
N GLU A 40 -6.00 13.53 0.60
CA GLU A 40 -7.14 13.49 1.53
C GLU A 40 -7.79 12.12 1.48
N ARG A 41 -8.10 11.64 0.27
CA ARG A 41 -8.68 10.30 0.08
C ARG A 41 -7.79 9.19 0.59
N GLY A 42 -6.48 9.33 0.39
CA GLY A 42 -5.48 8.41 0.92
C GLY A 42 -5.41 8.43 2.45
N GLN A 43 -5.45 9.62 3.05
CA GLN A 43 -5.42 9.79 4.50
C GLN A 43 -6.67 9.21 5.16
N ASP A 44 -7.85 9.40 4.58
CA ASP A 44 -9.09 8.76 5.05
C ASP A 44 -8.93 7.24 5.18
N THR A 45 -8.36 6.59 4.15
CA THR A 45 -8.11 5.14 4.19
C THR A 45 -7.12 4.76 5.28
N VAL A 46 -6.06 5.55 5.48
CA VAL A 46 -5.10 5.33 6.58
C VAL A 46 -5.81 5.41 7.94
N ASP A 47 -6.66 6.41 8.14
CA ASP A 47 -7.35 6.63 9.40
C ASP A 47 -8.37 5.52 9.68
N MET A 48 -9.06 5.02 8.65
CA MET A 48 -9.94 3.85 8.76
C MET A 48 -9.17 2.59 9.23
N ILE A 49 -7.95 2.37 8.71
CA ILE A 49 -7.11 1.22 9.10
C ILE A 49 -6.57 1.41 10.52
N ARG A 50 -6.02 2.59 10.83
CA ARG A 50 -5.45 2.92 12.14
C ARG A 50 -6.49 2.96 13.24
N GLY A 51 -7.72 3.39 12.95
CA GLY A 51 -8.86 3.35 13.87
C GLY A 51 -9.19 1.92 14.34
N LYS A 52 -8.85 0.90 13.55
CA LYS A 52 -8.92 -0.51 13.92
C LYS A 52 -7.64 -1.05 14.59
N ARG A 53 -6.75 -0.17 15.05
CA ARG A 53 -5.43 -0.46 15.66
C ARG A 53 -4.49 -1.28 14.77
N ARG A 54 -4.52 -1.02 13.47
CA ARG A 54 -3.68 -1.70 12.46
C ARG A 54 -2.70 -0.73 11.82
N GLU A 55 -1.67 -1.28 11.18
CA GLU A 55 -0.59 -0.50 10.59
C GLU A 55 -0.90 -0.10 9.14
N ALA A 56 -0.95 1.21 8.90
CA ALA A 56 -0.94 1.78 7.56
C ALA A 56 -0.26 3.15 7.53
N PHE A 57 0.20 3.55 6.35
CA PHE A 57 0.70 4.90 6.08
C PHE A 57 0.47 5.31 4.63
N LEU A 58 0.38 6.62 4.39
CA LEU A 58 0.16 7.19 3.08
C LEU A 58 1.49 7.46 2.36
N VAL A 59 1.56 7.11 1.09
CA VAL A 59 2.63 7.46 0.16
C VAL A 59 2.01 8.16 -1.04
N PRO A 60 1.97 9.52 -1.03
CA PRO A 60 1.44 10.26 -2.15
C PRO A 60 2.31 10.02 -3.39
N THR A 61 1.76 9.44 -4.45
CA THR A 61 2.55 9.08 -5.64
C THR A 61 1.68 9.01 -6.87
N ASP A 62 2.13 9.68 -7.93
CA ASP A 62 1.63 9.47 -9.28
C ASP A 62 2.40 8.32 -9.94
N ILE A 63 1.70 7.21 -10.17
CA ILE A 63 2.27 5.98 -10.73
C ILE A 63 2.53 6.06 -12.24
N THR A 64 2.10 7.13 -12.92
CA THR A 64 2.42 7.35 -14.34
C THR A 64 3.89 7.74 -14.56
N GLY A 65 4.60 8.18 -13.50
CA GLY A 65 6.01 8.53 -13.53
C GLY A 65 6.93 7.38 -13.08
N PRO A 66 7.76 6.79 -13.95
CA PRO A 66 8.63 5.66 -13.59
C PRO A 66 9.63 5.95 -12.45
N SER A 67 10.13 7.19 -12.36
CA SER A 67 11.00 7.64 -11.26
C SER A 67 10.26 7.72 -9.92
N GLN A 68 8.99 8.12 -9.95
CA GLN A 68 8.16 8.21 -8.76
C GLN A 68 7.82 6.83 -8.19
N VAL A 69 7.57 5.85 -9.06
CA VAL A 69 7.35 4.44 -8.65
C VAL A 69 8.57 3.90 -7.89
N LYS A 70 9.80 4.13 -8.38
CA LYS A 70 11.01 3.72 -7.67
C LYS A 70 11.12 4.40 -6.31
N SER A 71 10.91 5.72 -6.24
CA SER A 71 10.94 6.47 -4.98
C SER A 71 9.89 5.97 -3.98
N MET A 72 8.68 5.64 -4.46
CA MET A 72 7.62 5.07 -3.65
C MET A 72 8.02 3.74 -3.03
N VAL A 73 8.60 2.82 -3.82
CA VAL A 73 9.08 1.53 -3.31
C VAL A 73 10.19 1.74 -2.27
N SER A 74 11.14 2.65 -2.50
CA SER A 74 12.18 3.00 -1.52
C SER A 74 11.60 3.51 -0.21
N LYS A 75 10.61 4.41 -0.24
CA LYS A 75 9.93 4.92 0.97
C LYS A 75 9.25 3.80 1.75
N VAL A 76 8.67 2.81 1.06
CA VAL A 76 8.03 1.67 1.72
C VAL A 76 9.06 0.73 2.35
N LEU A 77 10.18 0.49 1.67
CA LEU A 77 11.30 -0.27 2.20
C LEU A 77 11.90 0.41 3.44
N GLU A 78 12.05 1.73 3.43
CA GLU A 78 12.54 2.50 4.59
C GLU A 78 11.56 2.42 5.77
N ALA A 79 10.26 2.55 5.51
CA ALA A 79 9.25 2.59 6.56
C ALA A 79 9.01 1.22 7.24
N TYR A 80 9.06 0.13 6.47
CA TYR A 80 8.69 -1.20 6.97
C TYR A 80 9.81 -2.25 6.88
N GLY A 81 10.99 -1.86 6.40
CA GLY A 81 12.12 -2.77 6.19
C GLY A 81 11.83 -3.73 5.04
N LYS A 82 11.92 -5.04 5.31
CA LYS A 82 11.77 -6.07 4.28
C LYS A 82 10.33 -6.12 3.75
N ILE A 83 10.17 -5.97 2.43
CA ILE A 83 8.87 -6.15 1.77
C ILE A 83 8.66 -7.65 1.53
N ASN A 84 7.84 -8.28 2.36
CA ASN A 84 7.60 -9.73 2.26
C ASN A 84 6.48 -10.12 1.28
N THR A 85 5.67 -9.20 0.74
CA THR A 85 4.64 -9.46 -0.32
C THR A 85 4.16 -8.17 -1.00
N LEU A 86 4.69 -7.82 -2.18
CA LEU A 86 4.10 -6.75 -2.99
C LEU A 86 2.84 -7.25 -3.70
N LYS A 87 1.66 -6.68 -3.42
CA LYS A 87 0.45 -6.89 -4.22
C LYS A 87 -0.04 -5.55 -4.75
N LEU A 88 0.31 -5.27 -6.01
CA LEU A 88 -0.17 -4.13 -6.78
C LEU A 88 -1.64 -4.37 -7.18
N VAL A 89 -2.55 -3.46 -6.84
CA VAL A 89 -3.96 -3.49 -7.27
C VAL A 89 -4.34 -2.12 -7.81
N VAL A 90 -4.42 -1.98 -9.14
CA VAL A 90 -5.54 -1.55 -10.00
C VAL A 90 -4.98 -1.36 -11.43
N LEU A 91 -5.56 -2.07 -12.42
CA LEU A 91 -5.36 -2.00 -13.88
C LEU A 91 -3.91 -2.09 -14.43
N GLY A 92 -3.48 -3.32 -14.75
CA GLY A 92 -2.67 -3.55 -15.96
C GLY A 92 -1.16 -3.78 -15.83
N VAL A 93 -0.56 -3.71 -14.64
CA VAL A 93 0.86 -4.07 -14.47
C VAL A 93 1.01 -4.92 -13.22
N THR A 94 1.57 -6.12 -13.35
CA THR A 94 1.95 -6.99 -12.23
C THR A 94 3.46 -7.07 -12.23
N MET A 95 4.13 -6.41 -11.28
CA MET A 95 5.56 -6.62 -11.05
C MET A 95 5.74 -7.57 -9.87
N GLN A 96 6.28 -8.76 -10.14
CA GLN A 96 6.78 -9.65 -9.11
C GLN A 96 8.14 -9.12 -8.63
N VAL A 97 8.22 -8.65 -7.39
CA VAL A 97 9.51 -8.38 -6.75
C VAL A 97 9.99 -9.71 -6.17
N GLU A 98 10.62 -10.53 -7.01
CA GLU A 98 11.47 -11.62 -6.51
C GLU A 98 12.80 -11.00 -6.07
N GLN A 99 12.96 -10.97 -4.74
CA GLN A 99 14.20 -10.75 -4.00
C GLN A 99 15.07 -9.54 -4.39
N ILE A 100 15.04 -8.54 -3.51
CA ILE A 100 16.25 -7.79 -3.14
C ILE A 100 16.69 -8.35 -1.79
#